data_AF-A0AAQ4CNU7-F1
#
_entry.id   AF-A0AAQ4CNU7-F1
#
_cell.length_a   1.000
_cell.length_b   1.000
_cell.length_c   1.000
_cell.angle_alpha   90.00
_cell.angle_beta   90.00
_cell.angle_gamma   90.00
#
_symmetry.space_group_name_H-M   'P 1'
#
loop_
_entity.id
_entity.type
_entity.pdbx_description
1 polymer ?
#
loop_
_entity_poly.entity_id
_entity_poly.type
_entity_poly.pdbx_seq_one_letter_code
_entity_poly.pdbx_strand_id
1 'polypeptide(L)' 'MAKSVQVASENILEILDAIYHIQEAMKIAESYDSTAFEYLTKAKDSLVDYLINQVKKDE' A
#
# COMPACT_ATOMS: atom_id res chain seq x y z
N MET A 1 -19.42 -18.84 -14.29
CA MET A 1 -19.38 -18.56 -12.84
C MET A 1 -18.30 -17.51 -12.62
N ALA A 2 -18.69 -16.24 -12.50
CA ALA A 2 -17.74 -15.20 -12.10
C ALA A 2 -17.44 -15.40 -10.62
N LYS A 3 -16.22 -15.81 -10.28
CA LYS A 3 -15.72 -15.69 -8.91
C LYS A 3 -15.58 -14.19 -8.69
N SER A 4 -16.59 -13.55 -8.11
CA SER A 4 -16.39 -12.24 -7.50
C SER A 4 -15.27 -12.45 -6.48
N VAL A 5 -14.11 -11.88 -6.76
CA VAL A 5 -13.01 -11.81 -5.80
C VAL A 5 -13.52 -10.87 -4.73
N GLN A 6 -14.26 -11.42 -3.78
CA GLN A 6 -14.56 -10.77 -2.53
C GLN A 6 -13.23 -10.73 -1.79
N VAL A 7 -12.33 -9.83 -2.21
CA VAL A 7 -11.29 -9.33 -1.33
C VAL A 7 -12.07 -8.87 -0.13
N ALA A 8 -11.96 -9.60 0.99
CA ALA A 8 -12.65 -9.21 2.21
C ALA A 8 -12.33 -7.74 2.42
N SER A 9 -13.33 -6.87 2.47
CA SER A 9 -13.18 -5.42 2.58
C SER A 9 -12.22 -5.02 3.71
N GLU A 10 -12.09 -5.89 4.70
CA GLU A 10 -11.11 -5.88 5.79
C GLU A 10 -9.65 -5.84 5.29
N ASN A 11 -9.27 -6.66 4.30
CA ASN A 11 -7.92 -6.67 3.73
C ASN A 11 -7.58 -5.37 3.00
N ILE A 12 -8.56 -4.69 2.39
CA ILE A 12 -8.31 -3.40 1.71
C ILE A 12 -8.05 -2.31 2.76
N LEU A 13 -8.84 -2.30 3.83
CA LEU A 13 -8.68 -1.34 4.93
C LEU A 13 -7.31 -1.50 5.62
N GLU A 14 -6.88 -2.75 5.88
CA GLU A 14 -5.55 -3.02 6.45
C GLU A 14 -4.41 -2.50 5.56
N ILE A 15 -4.54 -2.64 4.25
CA ILE A 15 -3.53 -2.14 3.31
C ILE A 15 -3.52 -0.61 3.28
N LEU A 16 -4.68 0.04 3.31
CA LEU A 16 -4.78 1.49 3.37
C LEU A 16 -4.18 2.04 4.67
N ASP A 17 -4.41 1.35 5.79
CA ASP A 17 -3.83 1.70 7.09
C ASP A 17 -2.30 1.53 7.10
N ALA A 18 -1.79 0.44 6.51
CA ALA A 18 -0.36 0.25 6.31
C ALA A 18 0.27 1.37 5.46
N ILE A 19 -0.38 1.77 4.36
CA ILE A 19 0.07 2.89 3.51
C ILE A 19 0.11 4.19 4.32
N TYR A 20 -0.92 4.47 5.14
CA TYR A 20 -0.96 5.64 6.00
C TYR A 20 0.22 5.68 6.98
N HIS A 21 0.48 4.57 7.68
CA HIS A 21 1.61 4.51 8.62
C HIS A 21 2.97 4.60 7.94
N ILE A 22 3.14 4.05 6.74
CA ILE A 22 4.36 4.24 5.95
C ILE A 22 4.55 5.73 5.61
N GLN A 23 3.49 6.44 5.23
CA GLN A 23 3.58 7.88 4.96
C GLN A 23 3.98 8.69 6.19
N GLU A 24 3.46 8.36 7.37
CA GLU A 24 3.89 9.02 8.62
C GLU A 24 5.37 8.72 8.93
N ALA A 25 5.83 7.48 8.73
CA ALA A 25 7.24 7.14 8.89
C ALA A 25 8.15 7.87 7.88
N MET A 26 7.69 8.04 6.64
CA MET A 26 8.43 8.77 5.60
C MET A 26 8.64 10.25 5.97
N LYS A 27 7.64 10.92 6.55
CA LYS A 27 7.78 12.32 7.01
C LYS A 27 8.90 12.50 8.03
N ILE A 28 9.10 11.48 8.87
CA ILE A 28 10.22 11.47 9.82
C ILE A 28 11.51 11.17 9.03
N ALA A 29 11.56 10.05 8.31
CA ALA A 29 12.76 9.57 7.64
C ALA A 29 13.38 10.57 6.63
N GLU A 30 12.55 11.36 5.94
CA GLU A 30 12.99 12.35 4.93
C GLU A 30 14.09 13.29 5.45
N SER A 31 14.08 13.60 6.75
CA SER A 31 15.03 14.52 7.38
C SER A 31 16.18 13.84 8.14
N TYR A 32 16.15 12.52 8.35
CA TYR A 32 17.12 11.80 9.19
C TYR A 32 17.88 10.68 8.47
N ASP A 33 17.23 9.96 7.55
CA ASP A 33 17.80 8.78 6.88
C ASP A 33 17.19 8.60 5.48
N SER A 34 17.96 9.00 4.46
CA SER A 34 17.58 8.87 3.05
C SER A 34 17.44 7.42 2.60
N THR A 35 18.17 6.48 3.21
CA THR A 35 18.09 5.05 2.88
C THR A 35 16.79 4.47 3.41
N ALA A 36 16.43 4.79 4.65
CA ALA A 36 15.13 4.41 5.21
C ALA A 36 13.97 5.01 4.41
N PHE A 37 14.09 6.28 4.00
CA PHE A 37 13.09 6.94 3.16
C PHE A 37 12.89 6.21 1.80
N GLU A 38 13.98 5.78 1.15
CA GLU A 38 13.90 5.03 -0.11
C GLU A 38 13.20 3.67 0.08
N TYR A 39 13.52 2.93 1.15
CA TYR A 39 12.85 1.66 1.44
C TYR A 39 11.35 1.83 1.74
N LEU A 40 10.99 2.85 2.52
CA LEU A 40 9.59 3.18 2.80
C LEU A 40 8.84 3.58 1.52
N THR A 41 9.48 4.32 0.62
CA THR A 41 8.91 4.67 -0.69
C THR A 41 8.59 3.42 -1.50
N LYS A 42 9.55 2.48 -1.61
CA LYS A 42 9.36 1.20 -2.31
C LYS A 42 8.22 0.37 -1.70
N ALA A 43 8.14 0.33 -0.36
CA ALA A 43 7.07 -0.40 0.33
C ALA A 43 5.68 0.18 0.02
N LYS A 44 5.54 1.51 0.11
CA LYS A 44 4.30 2.23 -0.23
C LYS A 44 3.90 1.97 -1.69
N ASP A 45 4.82 2.10 -2.63
CA ASP A 45 4.53 1.91 -4.06
C ASP A 45 4.09 0.46 -4.35
N SER A 46 4.72 -0.54 -3.73
CA SER A 46 4.32 -1.94 -3.85
C SER A 46 2.89 -2.21 -3.35
N LEU A 47 2.45 -1.54 -2.28
CA LEU A 47 1.08 -1.69 -1.75
C LEU A 47 0.06 -0.98 -2.64
N VAL A 48 0.40 0.19 -3.19
CA VAL A 48 -0.44 0.90 -4.15
C VAL A 48 -0.63 0.06 -5.42
N ASP A 49 0.45 -0.51 -5.95
CA ASP A 49 0.38 -1.39 -7.13
C ASP A 49 -0.48 -2.62 -6.86
N TYR A 50 -0.38 -3.21 -5.66
CA TYR A 50 -1.26 -4.30 -5.25
C TYR A 50 -2.73 -3.88 -5.30
N LEU A 51 -3.08 -2.72 -4.73
CA LEU A 51 -4.46 -2.21 -4.74
C LEU A 51 -4.96 -1.94 -6.16
N ILE A 52 -4.15 -1.30 -7.01
CA ILE A 52 -4.51 -1.04 -8.42
C ILE A 52 -4.77 -2.36 -9.16
N ASN A 53 -3.95 -3.38 -8.93
CA ASN A 53 -4.10 -4.68 -9.56
C ASN A 53 -5.33 -5.47 -9.09
N GLN A 54 -5.88 -5.18 -7.90
CA GLN A 54 -7.16 -5.73 -7.48
C GLN A 54 -8.29 -5.10 -8.29
N VAL A 55 -8.32 -3.77 -8.39
CA VAL A 55 -9.37 -3.05 -9.14
C VAL A 55 -9.37 -3.43 -10.63
N LYS A 56 -8.20 -3.53 -11.26
CA LYS A 56 -8.07 -3.91 -12.69
C LYS A 56 -8.49 -5.34 -13.00
N LYS A 57 -8.54 -6.24 -12.01
CA LYS A 57 -9.01 -7.62 -12.20
C LYS A 57 -10.53 -7.74 -12.12
N ASP A 58 -11.20 -6.70 -11.64
CA ASP A 58 -12.65 -6.65 -11.50
C ASP A 58 -13.36 -6.05 -12.75
N GLU A 59 -12.60 -5.55 -13.76
CA GLU A 59 -13.08 -5.11 -15.09
C GLU A 59 -12.97 -6.21 -16.16
#